data_AF-A0A3M1LLG2-F1
#
_entry.id   AF-A0A3M1LLG2-F1
#
_cell.length_a   1.000
_cell.length_b   1.000
_cell.length_c   1.000
_cell.angle_alpha   90.00
_cell.angle_beta   90.00
_cell.angle_gamma   90.00
#
_symmetry.space_group_name_H-M   'P 1'
#
loop_
_entity.id
_entity.type
_entity.pdbx_description
1 polymer ?
#
loop_
_entity_poly.entity_id
_entity_poly.type
_entity_poly.pdbx_seq_one_letter_code
_entity_poly.pdbx_strand_id
1 'polypeptide(L)'
;LGLAIIGGDVETTSAVSIVPFARYYFGSPFFAQAGIGLSSSEGHTESILRLMGGYSIFLNPAVSLEPVISIRFEDGFERSFILFGVGLQVFLQRVEK
;
A
#
# COMPACT_ATOMS: atom_id res chain seq x y z
N LEU A 1 -12.94 -0.55 -4.62
CA LEU A 1 -11.77 -1.41 -4.41
C LEU A 1 -10.66 -0.94 -5.34
N GLY A 2 -9.43 -0.81 -4.85
CA GLY A 2 -8.27 -0.43 -5.65
C GLY A 2 -7.12 -1.40 -5.39
N LEU A 3 -6.30 -1.65 -6.41
CA LEU A 3 -5.06 -2.41 -6.28
C LEU A 3 -3.91 -1.41 -6.15
N ALA A 4 -3.04 -1.60 -5.15
CA ALA A 4 -1.83 -0.80 -4.97
C ALA A 4 -0.61 -1.71 -5.15
N ILE A 5 0.20 -1.44 -6.16
CA ILE A 5 1.49 -2.10 -6.38
C ILE A 5 2.56 -1.15 -5.83
N ILE A 6 3.34 -1.61 -4.85
CA ILE A 6 4.45 -0.85 -4.25
C ILE A 6 5.73 -1.61 -4.59
N GLY A 7 6.56 -1.03 -5.48
CA GLY A 7 7.88 -1.55 -5.78
C GLY A 7 8.92 -0.96 -4.84
N GLY A 8 9.73 -1.83 -4.21
CA GLY A 8 10.94 -1.47 -3.47
C GLY A 8 11.99 -2.54 -3.72
N ASP A 9 13.24 -2.14 -3.89
CA ASP A 9 14.35 -3.07 -4.14
C ASP A 9 14.65 -3.82 -2.84
N VAL A 10 14.32 -5.10 -2.83
CA VAL A 10 14.66 -6.07 -1.79
C VAL A 10 15.09 -7.31 -2.56
N GLU A 11 16.27 -7.83 -2.20
CA GLU A 11 16.89 -9.02 -2.78
C GLU A 11 15.85 -10.08 -3.18
N THR A 12 16.03 -10.64 -4.38
CA THR A 12 15.09 -11.47 -5.17
C THR A 12 14.36 -12.55 -4.38
N THR A 13 13.35 -12.15 -3.62
CA THR A 13 12.44 -13.03 -2.91
C THR A 13 11.03 -12.64 -3.35
N SER A 14 10.44 -13.47 -4.20
CA SER A 14 9.09 -13.25 -4.73
C SER A 14 8.07 -13.50 -3.62
N ALA A 15 7.62 -12.43 -2.96
CA ALA A 15 6.54 -12.50 -1.98
C ALA A 15 5.19 -12.14 -2.61
N VAL A 16 4.15 -12.90 -2.27
CA VAL A 16 2.76 -12.57 -2.60
C VAL A 16 2.03 -12.22 -1.32
N SER A 17 1.38 -11.06 -1.28
CA SER A 17 0.62 -10.63 -0.11
C SER A 17 -0.84 -10.35 -0.46
N ILE A 18 -1.74 -10.72 0.46
CA ILE A 18 -3.17 -10.39 0.40
C ILE A 18 -3.49 -9.52 1.60
N VAL A 19 -3.81 -8.25 1.36
CA VAL A 19 -3.97 -7.23 2.41
C VAL A 19 -5.25 -6.45 2.18
N PRO A 20 -6.36 -6.84 2.82
CA PRO A 20 -7.48 -5.93 3.03
C PRO A 20 -7.01 -4.63 3.66
N PHE A 21 -7.53 -3.50 3.18
CA PHE A 21 -7.14 -2.19 3.68
C PHE A 21 -8.32 -1.22 3.77
N ALA A 22 -8.21 -0.30 4.73
CA ALA A 22 -9.03 0.88 4.82
C ALA A 22 -8.18 2.09 4.43
N ARG A 23 -8.71 2.96 3.56
CA ARG A 23 -8.06 4.20 3.12
C ARG A 23 -8.99 5.38 3.37
N TYR A 24 -8.41 6.46 3.87
CA TYR A 24 -9.10 7.74 4.09
C TYR A 24 -8.31 8.90 3.50
N TYR A 25 -9.01 9.81 2.84
CA TYR A 25 -8.45 11.06 2.32
C TYR A 25 -8.74 12.18 3.32
N PHE A 26 -7.71 12.76 3.92
CA PHE A 26 -7.83 13.89 4.85
C PHE A 26 -7.28 15.15 4.18
N GLY A 27 -8.15 16.03 3.71
CA GLY A 27 -7.73 17.18 2.89
C GLY A 27 -7.11 16.71 1.57
N SER A 28 -7.95 16.58 0.54
CA SER A 28 -7.47 16.15 -0.78
C SER A 28 -6.27 17.01 -1.20
N PRO A 29 -5.12 16.40 -1.57
CA PRO A 29 -4.98 15.00 -2.00
C PRO A 29 -4.18 14.09 -1.06
N PHE A 30 -4.07 14.42 0.23
CA PHE A 30 -3.40 13.56 1.21
C PHE A 30 -4.28 12.38 1.62
N PHE A 31 -3.65 11.23 1.83
CA PHE A 31 -4.33 10.03 2.31
C PHE A 31 -3.53 9.28 3.36
N ALA A 32 -4.26 8.56 4.21
CA ALA A 32 -3.74 7.54 5.11
C ALA A 32 -4.44 6.22 4.79
N GLN A 33 -3.70 5.12 4.94
CA GLN A 33 -4.18 3.77 4.72
C GLN A 33 -3.64 2.85 5.81
N ALA A 34 -4.50 1.98 6.31
CA ALA A 34 -4.11 0.88 7.20
C ALA A 34 -4.62 -0.43 6.60
N GLY A 35 -3.80 -1.47 6.63
CA GLY A 35 -4.15 -2.79 6.15
C GLY A 35 -3.55 -3.88 7.01
N ILE A 36 -4.29 -4.97 7.16
CA ILE A 36 -3.85 -6.18 7.87
C ILE A 36 -4.07 -7.37 6.95
N GLY A 37 -3.13 -8.29 6.90
CA GLY A 37 -3.20 -9.41 5.97
C GLY A 37 -2.11 -10.44 6.17
N LEU A 38 -1.89 -11.23 5.12
CA LEU A 38 -0.89 -12.28 5.08
C LEU A 38 0.06 -12.05 3.92
N SER A 39 1.34 -12.37 4.12
CA SER A 39 2.36 -12.41 3.09
C SER A 39 2.93 -13.83 3.03
N SER A 40 3.10 -14.37 1.83
CA SER A 40 3.71 -15.67 1.61
C SER A 40 4.95 -15.51 0.74
N SER A 41 6.05 -16.07 1.21
CA SER A 41 7.33 -16.02 0.54
C SER A 41 8.10 -17.33 0.78
N GLU A 42 8.55 -17.96 -0.30
CA GLU A 42 9.41 -19.17 -0.25
C GLU A 42 8.87 -20.30 0.67
N GLY A 43 7.54 -20.44 0.76
CA GLY A 43 6.89 -21.47 1.58
C GLY A 43 6.66 -21.08 3.04
N HIS A 44 7.11 -19.89 3.46
CA HIS A 44 6.79 -19.30 4.75
C HIS A 44 5.61 -18.32 4.60
N THR A 45 4.72 -18.31 5.59
CA THR A 45 3.59 -17.37 5.64
C THR A 45 3.67 -16.57 6.93
N GLU A 46 3.62 -15.25 6.80
CA GLU A 46 3.72 -14.30 7.90
C GLU A 46 2.51 -13.37 7.92
N SER A 47 2.11 -12.96 9.12
CA SER A 47 1.09 -11.93 9.30
C SER A 47 1.70 -10.55 9.09
N ILE A 48 1.00 -9.69 8.36
CA ILE A 48 1.47 -8.33 8.09
C ILE A 48 0.44 -7.29 8.53
N LEU A 49 0.93 -6.26 9.21
CA LEU A 49 0.22 -4.99 9.40
C LEU A 49 0.97 -3.91 8.61
N ARG A 50 0.25 -3.10 7.85
CA ARG A 50 0.83 -2.01 7.07
C ARG A 50 0.09 -0.72 7.35
N LEU A 51 0.84 0.29 7.76
CA LEU A 51 0.39 1.68 7.82
C LEU A 51 1.05 2.44 6.68
N MET A 52 0.28 3.25 5.96
CA MET A 52 0.76 4.03 4.83
C MET A 52 0.20 5.43 4.87
N GLY A 53 1.01 6.39 4.44
CA GLY A 53 0.60 7.75 4.15
C GLY A 53 1.14 8.17 2.80
N GLY A 54 0.40 9.02 2.10
CA GLY A 54 0.83 9.48 0.80
C GLY A 54 0.07 10.70 0.30
N TYR A 55 0.43 11.08 -0.92
CA TYR A 55 -0.14 12.21 -1.64
C TYR A 55 -0.56 11.72 -3.03
N SER A 56 -1.81 11.90 -3.43
CA SER A 56 -2.31 11.42 -4.72
C SER A 56 -2.18 12.50 -5.80
N ILE A 57 -1.30 12.29 -6.78
CA ILE A 57 -1.17 13.13 -7.97
C ILE A 57 -2.07 12.56 -9.06
N PHE A 58 -3.25 13.14 -9.26
CA PHE A 58 -4.19 12.69 -10.28
C PHE A 58 -3.73 13.13 -11.68
N LEU A 59 -3.39 12.17 -12.54
CA LEU A 59 -3.05 12.40 -13.94
C LEU A 59 -4.31 12.64 -14.78
N ASN A 60 -5.41 12.01 -14.38
CA ASN A 60 -6.75 12.19 -14.91
C ASN A 60 -7.78 11.71 -13.85
N PRO A 61 -9.10 11.79 -14.09
CA PRO A 61 -10.10 11.35 -13.10
C PRO A 61 -10.02 9.87 -12.70
N ALA A 62 -9.36 9.03 -13.49
CA ALA A 62 -9.28 7.58 -13.28
C ALA A 62 -7.90 7.10 -12.81
N VAL A 63 -6.85 7.92 -12.83
CA VAL A 63 -5.47 7.48 -12.56
C VAL A 63 -4.75 8.46 -11.65
N SER A 64 -4.15 7.96 -10.57
CA SER A 64 -3.22 8.71 -9.71
C SER A 64 -1.86 8.03 -9.58
N LEU A 65 -0.84 8.85 -9.41
CA LEU A 65 0.51 8.46 -9.02
C LEU A 65 0.75 8.95 -7.59
N GLU A 66 1.30 8.09 -6.74
CA GLU A 66 1.28 8.27 -5.28
C GLU A 66 2.69 8.08 -4.69
N PRO A 67 3.46 9.15 -4.43
CA PRO A 67 4.55 9.03 -3.47
C PRO A 67 3.98 8.59 -2.12
N VAL A 68 4.54 7.51 -1.58
CA VAL A 68 4.10 6.88 -0.33
C VAL A 68 5.26 6.63 0.61
N ILE A 69 4.98 6.83 1.90
CA ILE A 69 5.75 6.25 2.99
C ILE A 69 4.90 5.18 3.65
N SER A 70 5.51 4.06 4.00
CA SER A 70 4.83 2.99 4.69
C SER A 70 5.67 2.40 5.80
N ILE A 71 5.00 1.97 6.86
CA ILE A 71 5.56 1.16 7.93
C ILE A 71 4.90 -0.20 7.83
N ARG A 72 5.70 -1.24 7.62
CA ARG A 72 5.25 -2.62 7.63
C ARG A 72 5.73 -3.28 8.91
N PHE A 73 4.82 -3.98 9.58
CA PHE A 73 5.11 -4.85 10.71
C PHE A 73 4.86 -6.30 10.30
N GLU A 74 5.79 -7.18 10.64
CA GLU A 74 5.73 -8.62 10.41
C GLU A 74 5.73 -9.36 11.77
N ASP A 75 5.13 -10.55 11.80
CA ASP A 75 5.07 -11.46 12.95
C ASP A 75 4.68 -10.79 14.27
N GLY A 76 3.50 -10.17 14.32
CA GLY A 76 2.99 -9.62 15.58
C GLY A 76 3.85 -8.47 16.14
N PHE A 77 4.40 -7.63 15.27
CA PHE A 77 5.23 -6.44 15.59
C PHE A 77 6.69 -6.73 15.96
N GLU A 78 7.17 -7.97 15.81
CA GLU A 78 8.57 -8.31 16.08
C GLU A 78 9.55 -7.68 15.09
N ARG A 79 9.12 -7.50 13.84
CA ARG A 79 9.94 -6.88 12.77
C ARG A 79 9.20 -5.70 12.17
N SER A 80 9.90 -4.59 11.93
CA SER A 80 9.33 -3.42 11.28
C SER A 80 10.25 -2.82 10.23
N PHE A 81 9.67 -2.40 9.11
CA PHE A 81 10.37 -1.79 7.99
C PHE A 81 9.72 -0.46 7.62
N ILE A 82 10.53 0.56 7.36
CA ILE A 82 10.09 1.79 6.72
C ILE A 82 10.39 1.65 5.24
N LEU A 83 9.37 1.79 4.40
CA LEU A 83 9.50 1.73 2.95
C LEU A 83 9.05 3.05 2.34
N PHE A 84 9.83 3.52 1.38
CA PHE A 84 9.50 4.62 0.49
C PHE A 84 9.18 4.04 -0.88
N GLY A 85 8.18 4.58 -1.55
CA GLY A 85 7.82 4.09 -2.87
C GLY A 85 6.93 5.04 -3.63
N VAL A 86 6.65 4.65 -4.86
CA VAL A 86 5.67 5.31 -5.73
C VAL A 86 4.63 4.27 -6.12
N GLY A 87 3.37 4.54 -5.77
CA GLY A 87 2.23 3.75 -6.18
C GLY A 87 1.59 4.29 -7.45
N LEU A 88 1.00 3.40 -8.24
CA LEU A 88 0.05 3.74 -9.30
C LEU A 88 -1.31 3.21 -8.88
N GLN A 89 -2.33 4.06 -8.91
CA GLN A 89 -3.71 3.67 -8.61
C GLN A 89 -4.62 4.00 -9.79
N VAL A 90 -5.46 3.01 -10.16
CA VAL A 90 -6.50 3.14 -11.17
C VAL A 90 -7.88 3.02 -10.51
N PHE A 91 -8.75 4.01 -10.74
CA PHE A 91 -10.10 4.09 -10.22
C PHE A 91 -11.10 3.67 -11.31
N LEU A 92 -11.87 2.60 -11.06
CA LEU A 92 -12.84 2.09 -12.03
C LEU A 92 -14.09 2.98 -12.15
N GLN A 93 -14.41 3.75 -11.12
CA GLN A 93 -15.48 4.74 -11.15
C GLN A 93 -15.18 5.82 -10.11
N ARG A 94 -14.70 6.98 -10.55
CA ARG A 94 -14.61 8.16 -9.67
C ARG A 94 -15.93 8.90 -9.76
N VAL A 95 -16.76 8.79 -8.73
CA VAL A 95 -17.94 9.65 -8.59
C VAL A 95 -17.41 11.01 -8.15
N GLU A 96 -17.43 11.98 -9.07
CA GLU A 96 -17.22 13.38 -8.71
C GLU A 96 -18.35 13.78 -7.75
N LYS A 97 -17.99 14.33 -6.58
CA LYS A 97 -18.93 15.01 -5.69
C LYS A 97 -18.81 16.50 -5.92
#